data_AF-A0A9D8LD35-F1
#
_entry.id   AF-A0A9D8LD35-F1
#
_cell.length_a   1.000
_cell.length_b   1.000
_cell.length_c   1.000
_cell.angle_alpha   90.00
_cell.angle_beta   90.00
_cell.angle_gamma   90.00
#
_symmetry.space_group_name_H-M   'P 1'
#
loop_
_entity.id
_entity.type
_entity.pdbx_description
1 polymer ?
#
loop_
_entity_poly.entity_id
_entity_poly.type
_entity_poly.pdbx_seq_one_letter_code
_entity_poly.pdbx_strand_id
1 'polypeptide(L)'
;MHLFLDGARGRSDSPGVARVRELAGRLDWPNLTVHMAEHNRGLRQSVLEGVSELVAAHGSAIVIEDDLLLAPAALEYFSAGLDKFADEERVKAVCGYQYKLQPPAAGNGAFFLPFASSWGWATWRRAWDPFVERLPGLINLAFDRAFLRRFDRQGIIAASTMLKGQQQGLIDSWAIL
;
A
#
# COMPACT_ATOMS: atom_id res chain seq x y z
N MET A 1 -4.65 13.07 10.14
CA MET A 1 -5.00 12.47 8.83
C MET A 1 -4.14 13.14 7.76
N HIS A 2 -3.57 12.37 6.84
CA HIS A 2 -2.76 12.93 5.75
C HIS A 2 -3.44 12.61 4.43
N LEU A 3 -3.60 13.62 3.58
CA LEU A 3 -4.14 13.47 2.23
C LEU A 3 -3.02 13.75 1.23
N PHE A 4 -2.64 12.75 0.45
CA PHE A 4 -1.62 12.89 -0.59
C PHE A 4 -2.30 12.99 -1.95
N LEU A 5 -2.05 14.10 -2.65
CA LEU A 5 -2.57 14.40 -3.97
C LEU A 5 -1.41 14.50 -4.96
N ASP A 6 -1.37 13.58 -5.91
CA ASP A 6 -0.34 13.60 -6.95
C ASP A 6 -0.59 14.72 -7.97
N GLY A 7 0.41 14.98 -8.82
CA GLY A 7 0.28 15.87 -9.98
C GLY A 7 -0.47 15.23 -11.14
N ALA A 8 -0.93 16.07 -12.06
CA ALA A 8 -1.53 15.62 -13.32
C ALA A 8 -0.50 14.90 -14.18
N ARG A 9 -0.83 13.71 -14.72
CA ARG A 9 0.05 12.97 -15.64
C ARG A 9 0.19 13.71 -16.97
N GLY A 10 -0.86 14.36 -17.43
CA GLY A 10 -0.82 15.20 -18.62
C GLY A 10 -1.75 16.42 -18.56
N ARG A 11 -1.73 17.21 -19.63
CA ARG A 11 -2.59 18.41 -19.77
C ARG A 11 -4.08 18.08 -19.67
N SER A 12 -4.50 16.89 -20.14
CA SER A 12 -5.88 16.41 -20.05
C SER A 12 -6.37 16.28 -18.61
N ASP A 13 -5.48 15.92 -17.68
CA ASP A 13 -5.85 15.59 -16.31
C ASP A 13 -5.79 16.84 -15.40
N SER A 14 -5.13 17.91 -15.87
CA SER A 14 -4.91 19.14 -15.12
C SER A 14 -6.19 19.78 -14.58
N PRO A 15 -7.32 19.86 -15.34
CA PRO A 15 -8.57 20.39 -14.80
C PRO A 15 -9.15 19.53 -13.67
N GLY A 16 -9.06 18.20 -13.79
CA GLY A 16 -9.52 17.27 -12.75
C GLY A 16 -8.71 17.39 -11.48
N VAL A 17 -7.38 17.38 -11.60
CA VAL A 17 -6.46 17.56 -10.46
C VAL A 17 -6.66 18.91 -9.78
N ALA A 18 -6.84 20.00 -10.55
CA ALA A 18 -7.11 21.31 -9.99
C ALA A 18 -8.40 21.32 -9.14
N ARG A 19 -9.46 20.66 -9.62
CA ARG A 19 -10.73 20.56 -8.88
C ARG A 19 -10.61 19.75 -7.60
N VAL A 20 -9.86 18.66 -7.61
CA VAL A 20 -9.58 17.86 -6.39
C VAL A 20 -8.76 18.67 -5.39
N ARG A 21 -7.74 19.42 -5.83
CA ARG A 21 -6.95 20.30 -4.95
C ARG A 21 -7.79 21.41 -4.33
N GLU A 22 -8.68 22.02 -5.11
CA GLU A 22 -9.62 23.03 -4.60
C GLU A 22 -10.57 22.43 -3.56
N LEU A 23 -11.07 21.21 -3.79
CA LEU A 23 -11.89 20.50 -2.79
C LEU A 23 -11.09 20.24 -1.51
N ALA A 24 -9.90 19.67 -1.63
CA ALA A 24 -9.05 19.35 -0.49
C ALA A 24 -8.66 20.60 0.32
N GLY A 25 -8.38 21.73 -0.34
CA GLY A 25 -8.08 22.99 0.33
C GLY A 25 -9.26 23.62 1.07
N ARG A 26 -10.49 23.14 0.85
CA ARG A 26 -11.70 23.55 1.58
C ARG A 26 -12.05 22.63 2.75
N LEU A 27 -11.35 21.51 2.90
CA LEU A 27 -11.59 20.58 4.01
C LEU A 27 -11.02 21.18 5.30
N ASP A 28 -11.90 21.36 6.28
CA ASP A 28 -11.54 21.84 7.63
C ASP A 28 -11.72 20.71 8.64
N TRP A 29 -10.93 19.66 8.49
CA TRP A 29 -10.93 18.52 9.40
C TRP A 29 -9.80 18.66 10.42
N PRO A 30 -10.05 18.30 11.70
CA PRO A 30 -9.03 18.39 12.73
C PRO A 30 -7.84 17.47 12.38
N ASN A 31 -6.63 18.00 12.54
CA ASN A 31 -5.38 17.29 12.27
C ASN A 31 -5.24 16.80 10.82
N LEU A 32 -5.88 17.47 9.85
CA LEU A 32 -5.69 17.20 8.43
C LEU A 32 -4.44 17.94 7.92
N THR A 33 -3.53 17.18 7.29
CA THR A 33 -2.41 17.73 6.53
C THR A 33 -2.58 17.32 5.07
N VAL A 34 -2.61 18.31 4.17
CA VAL A 34 -2.76 18.07 2.72
C VAL A 34 -1.41 18.24 2.04
N HIS A 35 -0.98 17.21 1.33
CA HIS A 35 0.26 17.15 0.57
C HIS A 35 -0.07 17.18 -0.92
N MET A 36 0.36 18.22 -1.63
CA MET A 36 0.12 18.37 -3.07
C MET A 36 1.44 18.31 -3.83
N ALA A 37 1.65 17.28 -4.65
CA ALA A 37 2.86 17.16 -5.45
C ALA A 37 2.87 18.19 -6.59
N GLU A 38 3.99 18.86 -6.85
CA GLU A 38 4.07 19.83 -7.98
C GLU A 38 3.92 19.15 -9.35
N HIS A 39 4.39 17.91 -9.47
CA HIS A 39 4.38 17.10 -10.68
C HIS A 39 3.87 15.69 -10.37
N ASN A 40 3.42 14.95 -11.40
CA ASN A 40 3.02 13.56 -11.24
C ASN A 40 4.25 12.71 -10.86
N ARG A 41 4.28 12.19 -9.63
CA ARG A 41 5.31 11.26 -9.14
C ARG A 41 5.04 9.83 -9.57
N GLY A 42 3.78 9.52 -9.87
CA GLY A 42 3.36 8.15 -10.11
C GLY A 42 3.06 7.41 -8.80
N LEU A 43 2.30 6.33 -8.93
CA LEU A 43 1.74 5.57 -7.81
C LEU A 43 2.85 5.03 -6.91
N ARG A 44 3.88 4.41 -7.49
CA ARG A 44 4.94 3.78 -6.71
C ARG A 44 5.69 4.78 -5.86
N GLN A 45 6.17 5.86 -6.48
CA GLN A 45 6.99 6.85 -5.79
C GLN A 45 6.17 7.59 -4.74
N SER A 46 4.93 7.97 -5.07
CA SER A 46 4.02 8.64 -4.14
C SER A 46 3.80 7.81 -2.86
N VAL A 47 3.50 6.51 -3.01
CA VAL A 47 3.29 5.64 -1.84
C VAL A 47 4.59 5.38 -1.09
N LEU A 48 5.70 5.11 -1.79
CA LEU A 48 6.98 4.87 -1.13
C LEU A 48 7.42 6.06 -0.27
N GLU A 49 7.34 7.28 -0.79
CA GLU A 49 7.72 8.48 -0.05
C GLU A 49 6.74 8.78 1.07
N GLY A 50 5.43 8.81 0.76
CA GLY A 50 4.41 9.18 1.74
C GLY A 50 4.33 8.22 2.93
N VAL A 51 4.34 6.91 2.68
CA VAL A 51 4.31 5.93 3.78
C VAL A 51 5.61 5.99 4.58
N SER A 52 6.77 6.12 3.92
CA SER A 52 8.05 6.21 4.63
C SER A 52 8.09 7.43 5.56
N GLU A 53 7.59 8.58 5.12
CA GLU A 53 7.47 9.78 5.95
C GLU A 53 6.56 9.53 7.16
N LEU A 54 5.37 8.95 6.94
CA LEU A 54 4.41 8.72 8.01
C LEU A 54 4.90 7.71 9.05
N VAL A 55 5.46 6.58 8.62
CA VAL A 55 5.95 5.58 9.58
C VAL A 55 7.21 6.06 10.30
N ALA A 56 8.02 6.93 9.69
CA ALA A 56 9.15 7.55 10.37
C ALA A 56 8.67 8.52 11.47
N ALA A 57 7.62 9.31 11.20
CA ALA A 57 7.07 10.28 12.15
C ALA A 57 6.19 9.65 13.25
N HIS A 58 5.42 8.61 12.92
CA HIS A 58 4.36 8.07 13.78
C HIS A 58 4.56 6.61 14.19
N GLY A 59 5.58 5.92 13.67
CA GLY A 59 5.86 4.50 13.95
C GLY A 59 5.00 3.51 13.17
N SER A 60 3.78 3.89 12.76
CA SER A 60 2.87 3.10 11.93
C SER A 60 1.97 3.99 11.08
N ALA A 61 1.38 3.41 10.03
CA ALA A 61 0.45 4.11 9.14
C ALA A 61 -0.69 3.18 8.71
N ILE A 62 -1.89 3.77 8.53
CA ILE A 62 -3.03 3.16 7.84
C ILE A 62 -3.15 3.88 6.49
N VAL A 63 -3.22 3.12 5.41
CA VAL A 63 -3.21 3.59 4.02
C VAL A 63 -4.49 3.14 3.33
N ILE A 64 -5.22 4.11 2.79
CA ILE A 64 -6.51 3.94 2.13
C ILE A 64 -6.45 4.67 0.79
N GLU A 65 -6.83 3.98 -0.29
CA GLU A 65 -6.95 4.53 -1.64
C GLU A 65 -8.34 5.18 -1.82
N ASP A 66 -8.46 6.15 -2.73
CA ASP A 66 -9.68 6.96 -2.91
C ASP A 66 -10.84 6.20 -3.58
N ASP A 67 -10.55 5.04 -4.17
CA ASP A 67 -11.51 4.15 -4.82
C ASP A 67 -12.03 3.02 -3.90
N LEU A 68 -11.71 3.08 -2.59
CA LEU A 68 -12.14 2.09 -1.61
C LEU A 68 -13.40 2.51 -0.85
N LEU A 69 -14.33 1.56 -0.69
CA LEU A 69 -15.43 1.65 0.26
C LEU A 69 -15.08 0.86 1.53
N LEU A 70 -15.06 1.55 2.66
CA LEU A 70 -14.70 0.96 3.95
C LEU A 70 -15.93 0.45 4.70
N ALA A 71 -15.78 -0.68 5.39
CA ALA A 71 -16.74 -1.10 6.39
C ALA A 71 -16.75 -0.11 7.57
N PRO A 72 -17.87 0.05 8.31
CA PRO A 72 -17.97 1.02 9.41
C PRO A 72 -16.86 0.87 10.47
N ALA A 73 -16.44 -0.36 10.77
CA ALA A 73 -15.40 -0.66 11.76
C ALA A 73 -13.98 -0.80 11.15
N ALA A 74 -13.76 -0.36 9.90
CA ALA A 74 -12.48 -0.56 9.22
C ALA A 74 -11.29 0.08 9.96
N LEU A 75 -11.44 1.32 10.44
CA LEU A 75 -10.37 2.00 11.17
C LEU A 75 -10.10 1.36 12.53
N GLU A 76 -11.14 0.95 13.24
CA GLU A 76 -10.99 0.20 14.51
C GLU A 76 -10.27 -1.12 14.28
N TYR A 77 -10.60 -1.83 13.20
CA TYR A 77 -9.92 -3.06 12.81
C TYR A 77 -8.43 -2.85 12.55
N PHE A 78 -8.06 -1.83 11.78
CA PHE A 78 -6.65 -1.52 11.53
C PHE A 78 -5.91 -1.10 12.79
N SER A 79 -6.48 -0.20 13.60
CA SER A 79 -5.87 0.25 14.85
C SER A 79 -5.68 -0.90 15.83
N ALA A 80 -6.71 -1.72 16.04
CA ALA A 80 -6.62 -2.89 16.92
C ALA A 80 -5.58 -3.91 16.41
N GLY A 81 -5.45 -4.06 15.09
CA GLY A 81 -4.40 -4.90 14.50
C GLY A 81 -3.00 -4.32 14.69
N LEU A 82 -2.84 -3.00 14.51
CA LEU A 82 -1.58 -2.29 14.74
C LEU A 82 -1.10 -2.43 16.18
N ASP A 83 -2.01 -2.29 17.14
CA ASP A 83 -1.72 -2.45 18.58
C ASP A 83 -1.41 -3.91 18.92
N LYS A 84 -2.29 -4.83 18.48
CA LYS A 84 -2.17 -6.27 18.82
C LYS A 84 -0.87 -6.90 18.33
N PHE A 85 -0.37 -6.45 17.17
CA PHE A 85 0.82 -7.03 16.54
C PHE A 85 2.02 -6.07 16.56
N ALA A 86 2.02 -5.05 17.43
CA ALA A 86 3.10 -4.06 17.49
C ALA A 86 4.50 -4.68 17.58
N ASP A 87 4.67 -5.74 18.38
CA ASP A 87 5.96 -6.40 18.62
C ASP A 87 6.13 -7.74 17.88
N GLU A 88 5.14 -8.18 17.09
CA GLU A 88 5.21 -9.45 16.35
C GLU A 88 5.93 -9.26 15.01
N GLU A 89 7.24 -9.52 14.98
CA GLU A 89 8.10 -9.31 13.81
C GLU A 89 7.65 -10.08 12.57
N ARG A 90 6.98 -11.23 12.72
CA ARG A 90 6.50 -12.02 11.57
C ARG A 90 5.34 -11.36 10.85
N VAL A 91 4.56 -10.53 11.53
CA VAL A 91 3.45 -9.78 10.95
C VAL A 91 3.99 -8.50 10.34
N LYS A 92 3.71 -8.32 9.04
CA LYS A 92 4.23 -7.18 8.24
C LYS A 92 3.17 -6.15 7.88
N ALA A 93 1.91 -6.56 7.82
CA ALA A 93 0.78 -5.68 7.54
C ALA A 93 -0.51 -6.25 8.12
N VAL A 94 -1.47 -5.36 8.35
CA VAL A 94 -2.89 -5.67 8.57
C VAL A 94 -3.63 -5.28 7.29
N CYS A 95 -4.32 -6.21 6.65
CA CYS A 95 -5.01 -5.97 5.38
C CYS A 95 -6.54 -5.97 5.58
N GLY A 96 -7.23 -5.06 4.89
CA GLY A 96 -8.68 -4.92 4.92
C GLY A 96 -9.42 -5.72 3.86
N TYR A 97 -8.75 -6.07 2.75
CA TYR A 97 -9.36 -6.89 1.71
C TYR A 97 -9.32 -8.39 2.02
N GLN A 98 -10.48 -9.03 1.94
CA GLN A 98 -10.64 -10.47 2.05
C GLN A 98 -10.86 -11.10 0.68
N TYR A 99 -9.96 -11.99 0.29
CA TYR A 99 -10.15 -12.85 -0.87
C TYR A 99 -11.36 -13.77 -0.68
N LYS A 100 -12.04 -14.15 -1.77
CA LYS A 100 -13.15 -15.12 -1.79
C LYS A 100 -12.64 -16.54 -1.47
N LEU A 101 -12.17 -16.73 -0.25
CA LEU A 101 -11.74 -17.99 0.32
C LEU A 101 -12.84 -18.48 1.25
N GLN A 102 -13.01 -19.79 1.36
CA GLN A 102 -13.77 -20.33 2.48
C GLN A 102 -13.04 -19.93 3.75
N PRO A 103 -13.64 -19.12 4.63
CA PRO A 103 -13.02 -18.82 5.90
C PRO A 103 -12.80 -20.13 6.65
N PRO A 104 -11.73 -20.25 7.47
CA PRO A 104 -11.56 -21.41 8.33
C PRO A 104 -12.84 -21.69 9.10
N ALA A 105 -13.22 -22.96 9.24
CA ALA A 105 -14.47 -23.37 9.91
C ALA A 105 -14.58 -22.84 11.36
N ALA A 106 -13.47 -22.40 11.96
CA ALA A 106 -13.41 -21.74 13.24
C ALA A 106 -13.15 -20.22 13.07
N GLY A 107 -14.20 -19.42 13.22
CA GLY A 107 -14.07 -18.05 13.73
C GLY A 107 -14.62 -16.93 12.85
N ASN A 108 -15.29 -15.98 13.50
CA ASN A 108 -15.73 -14.70 12.95
C ASN A 108 -14.56 -13.68 12.93
N GLY A 109 -13.36 -14.10 12.53
CA GLY A 109 -12.12 -13.35 12.79
C GLY A 109 -11.16 -13.21 11.60
N ALA A 110 -10.03 -12.56 11.84
CA ALA A 110 -8.93 -12.44 10.89
C ALA A 110 -8.05 -13.71 10.86
N PHE A 111 -7.35 -13.91 9.75
CA PHE A 111 -6.40 -15.01 9.57
C PHE A 111 -5.10 -14.50 8.91
N PHE A 112 -4.02 -15.28 9.07
CA PHE A 112 -2.74 -14.93 8.48
C PHE A 112 -2.63 -15.45 7.05
N LEU A 113 -2.14 -14.58 6.17
CA LEU A 113 -1.70 -14.94 4.83
C LEU A 113 -0.19 -14.74 4.72
N PRO A 114 0.50 -15.55 3.90
CA PRO A 114 1.93 -15.36 3.67
C PRO A 114 2.25 -14.12 2.80
N PHE A 115 1.23 -13.39 2.33
CA PHE A 115 1.30 -12.19 1.50
C PHE A 115 0.36 -11.12 2.04
N ALA A 116 0.62 -9.88 1.66
CA ALA A 116 -0.25 -8.75 1.94
C ALA A 116 -1.08 -8.37 0.70
N SER A 117 -2.23 -7.76 0.95
CA SER A 117 -3.03 -7.03 -0.03
C SER A 117 -2.78 -5.54 0.13
N SER A 118 -2.76 -4.80 -0.97
CA SER A 118 -2.64 -3.33 -0.98
C SER A 118 -3.99 -2.61 -0.88
N TRP A 119 -5.12 -3.31 -0.92
CA TRP A 119 -6.45 -2.69 -0.86
C TRP A 119 -6.88 -2.43 0.57
N GLY A 120 -6.50 -1.26 1.08
CA GLY A 120 -6.71 -0.84 2.45
C GLY A 120 -5.85 -1.65 3.41
N TRP A 121 -4.82 -1.02 3.97
CA TRP A 121 -3.83 -1.75 4.77
C TRP A 121 -3.19 -0.85 5.81
N ALA A 122 -2.54 -1.48 6.78
CA ALA A 122 -1.76 -0.81 7.79
C ALA A 122 -0.42 -1.51 8.00
N THR A 123 0.62 -0.75 8.32
CA THR A 123 1.96 -1.28 8.59
C THR A 123 2.68 -0.48 9.67
N TRP A 124 3.83 -1.00 10.08
CA TRP A 124 4.74 -0.39 11.03
C TRP A 124 6.07 -0.07 10.35
N ARG A 125 6.78 0.92 10.88
CA ARG A 125 8.15 1.26 10.48
C ARG A 125 9.06 0.03 10.47
N ARG A 126 8.99 -0.81 11.51
CA ARG A 126 9.77 -2.05 11.62
C ARG A 126 9.55 -3.06 10.49
N ALA A 127 8.42 -2.98 9.79
CA ALA A 127 8.10 -3.83 8.66
C ALA A 127 8.34 -3.13 7.32
N TRP A 128 8.07 -1.81 7.27
CA TRP A 128 8.19 -0.98 6.09
C TRP A 128 9.64 -0.70 5.68
N ASP A 129 10.49 -0.27 6.61
CA ASP A 129 11.87 0.13 6.29
C ASP A 129 12.65 -1.04 5.62
N PRO A 130 12.64 -2.28 6.16
CA PRO A 130 13.32 -3.40 5.51
C PRO A 130 12.70 -3.80 4.17
N PHE A 131 11.41 -3.54 3.95
CA PHE A 131 10.77 -3.78 2.66
C PHE A 131 11.29 -2.80 1.60
N VAL A 132 11.31 -1.51 1.92
CA VAL A 132 11.83 -0.45 1.03
C VAL A 132 13.29 -0.70 0.67
N GLU A 133 14.13 -1.06 1.65
CA GLU A 133 15.55 -1.39 1.43
C GLU A 133 15.75 -2.57 0.45
N ARG A 134 14.87 -3.57 0.50
CA ARG A 134 14.99 -4.79 -0.33
C ARG A 134 14.38 -4.63 -1.72
N LEU A 135 13.47 -3.68 -1.90
CA LEU A 135 12.69 -3.51 -3.14
C LEU A 135 13.57 -3.41 -4.41
N PRO A 136 14.68 -2.64 -4.45
CA PRO A 136 15.54 -2.60 -5.63
C PRO A 136 16.16 -3.97 -5.98
N GLY A 137 16.57 -4.73 -4.97
CA GLY A 137 17.12 -6.08 -5.15
C GLY A 137 16.08 -7.05 -5.69
N LEU A 138 14.83 -6.96 -5.22
CA LEU A 138 13.72 -7.77 -5.72
C LEU A 138 13.45 -7.52 -7.20
N ILE A 139 13.43 -6.24 -7.63
CA ILE A 139 13.21 -5.85 -9.03
C ILE A 139 14.29 -6.44 -9.95
N ASN A 140 15.53 -6.54 -9.48
CA ASN A 140 16.64 -7.13 -10.26
C ASN A 140 16.51 -8.65 -10.44
N LEU A 141 15.69 -9.33 -9.62
CA LEU A 141 15.44 -10.77 -9.72
C LEU A 141 14.30 -11.11 -10.69
N ALA A 142 13.75 -10.14 -11.42
CA ALA A 142 12.65 -10.31 -12.37
C ALA A 142 12.90 -11.35 -13.48
N PHE A 143 14.14 -11.79 -13.69
CA PHE A 143 14.51 -12.82 -14.67
C PHE A 143 15.13 -14.08 -14.05
N ASP A 144 15.25 -14.16 -12.72
CA ASP A 144 15.75 -15.37 -12.04
C ASP A 144 14.63 -16.43 -11.96
N ARG A 145 14.73 -17.48 -12.77
CA ARG A 145 13.71 -18.54 -12.86
C ARG A 145 13.47 -19.30 -11.55
N ALA A 146 14.50 -19.50 -10.73
CA ALA A 146 14.37 -20.21 -9.46
C ALA A 146 13.66 -19.33 -8.43
N PHE A 147 14.02 -18.03 -8.39
CA PHE A 147 13.34 -17.03 -7.58
C PHE A 147 11.87 -16.88 -8.00
N LEU A 148 11.60 -16.65 -9.29
CA LEU A 148 10.23 -16.42 -9.79
C LEU A 148 9.29 -17.58 -9.48
N ARG A 149 9.74 -18.84 -9.58
CA ARG A 149 8.92 -20.01 -9.23
C ARG A 149 8.48 -20.00 -7.76
N ARG A 150 9.38 -19.55 -6.87
CA ARG A 150 9.10 -19.43 -5.44
C ARG A 150 8.27 -18.20 -5.12
N PHE A 151 8.52 -17.10 -5.84
CA PHE A 151 7.84 -15.82 -5.71
C PHE A 151 6.37 -15.91 -6.14
N ASP A 152 6.10 -16.56 -7.28
CA ASP A 152 4.74 -16.85 -7.76
C ASP A 152 4.01 -17.89 -6.91
N ARG A 153 4.66 -18.42 -5.85
CA ARG A 153 4.15 -19.50 -5.01
C ARG A 153 3.60 -20.67 -5.81
N GLN A 154 4.42 -21.17 -6.73
CA GLN A 154 4.01 -22.24 -7.64
C GLN A 154 2.85 -21.85 -8.58
N GLY A 155 2.71 -20.56 -8.90
CA GLY A 155 1.73 -20.04 -9.87
C GLY A 155 0.41 -19.56 -9.26
N ILE A 156 0.30 -19.48 -7.93
CA ILE A 156 -0.91 -19.00 -7.24
C ILE A 156 -1.07 -17.48 -7.39
N ILE A 157 0.05 -16.76 -7.49
CA ILE A 157 0.07 -15.30 -7.65
C ILE A 157 0.92 -14.98 -8.88
N ALA A 158 0.44 -14.09 -9.75
CA ALA A 158 1.18 -13.63 -10.93
C ALA A 158 2.20 -12.52 -10.58
N ALA A 159 2.92 -12.68 -9.47
CA ALA A 159 3.81 -11.67 -8.92
C ALA A 159 5.02 -11.42 -9.84
N SER A 160 5.48 -12.44 -10.58
CA SER A 160 6.52 -12.35 -11.59
C SER A 160 6.13 -11.50 -12.81
N THR A 161 4.86 -11.50 -13.19
CA THR A 161 4.34 -10.64 -14.26
C THR A 161 4.41 -9.18 -13.84
N MET A 162 3.99 -8.88 -12.61
CA MET A 162 4.09 -7.53 -12.04
C MET A 162 5.55 -7.08 -11.94
N LEU A 163 6.43 -7.95 -11.45
CA LEU A 163 7.86 -7.68 -11.29
C LEU A 163 8.55 -7.37 -12.62
N LYS A 164 8.26 -8.16 -13.68
CA LYS A 164 8.78 -7.91 -15.03
C LYS A 164 8.22 -6.63 -15.65
N GLY A 165 6.91 -6.41 -15.52
CA GLY A 165 6.28 -5.19 -16.02
C GLY A 165 6.86 -3.95 -15.36
N GLN A 166 7.20 -4.03 -14.08
CA GLN A 166 7.84 -2.94 -13.36
C GLN A 166 9.27 -2.68 -13.82
N GLN A 167 10.08 -3.73 -14.01
CA GLN A 167 11.43 -3.59 -14.56
C GLN A 167 11.42 -2.97 -15.97
N GLN A 168 10.40 -3.30 -16.77
CA GLN A 168 10.23 -2.78 -18.13
C GLN A 168 9.57 -1.39 -18.17
N GLY A 169 9.19 -0.81 -17.02
CA GLY A 169 8.49 0.48 -16.95
C GLY A 169 7.03 0.44 -17.45
N LEU A 170 6.45 -0.76 -17.61
CA LEU A 170 5.06 -0.96 -18.02
C LEU A 170 4.07 -0.88 -16.85
N ILE A 171 4.57 -1.11 -15.63
CA ILE A 171 3.77 -1.09 -14.39
C ILE A 171 4.44 -0.14 -13.41
N ASP A 172 3.64 0.76 -12.85
CA ASP A 172 4.03 1.68 -11.79
C ASP A 172 3.31 1.28 -10.50
N SER A 173 3.83 0.27 -9.80
CA SER A 173 3.27 -0.24 -8.54
C SER A 173 4.34 -0.32 -7.45
N TRP A 174 3.93 -0.13 -6.20
CA TRP A 174 4.78 -0.41 -5.03
C TRP A 174 4.52 -1.81 -4.48
N ALA A 175 3.31 -2.34 -4.68
CA ALA A 175 2.83 -3.60 -4.11
C ALA A 175 3.20 -4.82 -4.98
N ILE A 176 4.50 -5.04 -5.18
CA ILE A 176 4.99 -6.31 -5.74
C ILE A 176 5.27 -7.26 -4.56
N LEU A 177 4.29 -8.12 -4.25
CA LEU A 177 4.24 -8.94 -3.03
C LEU A 177 4.09 -10.44 -3.30
#